data_AF-A0A7C1R1J3-F1
#
_entry.id   AF-A0A7C1R1J3-F1
#
_cell.length_a   1.000
_cell.length_b   1.000
_cell.length_c   1.000
_cell.angle_alpha   90.00
_cell.angle_beta   90.00
_cell.angle_gamma   90.00
#
_symmetry.space_group_name_H-M   'P 1'
#
loop_
_entity.id
_entity.type
_entity.pdbx_description
1 polymer ?
#
loop_
_entity_poly.entity_id
_entity_poly.type
_entity_poly.pdbx_seq_one_letter_code
_entity_poly.pdbx_strand_id
1 'polypeptide(L)'
;MLPKNVHHLFALASATAWEFALLFRLPREYYIKSGVVYIRDRIPSCWIRYSPSPLFVLLVLLPALVLLALYTHLRDPTLKKSALSVGLPVLSVVLVSIINPHNALWVLLIITAGVGTILGEEKGEKALLAIEGFLPGLVVLMMILGELGVAC
;
A
#
# COMPACT_ATOMS: atom_id res chain seq x y z
N MET A 1 -13.89 -21.65 17.88
CA MET A 1 -12.83 -21.34 16.90
C MET A 1 -13.46 -20.53 15.78
N LEU A 2 -13.01 -19.29 15.56
CA LEU A 2 -13.48 -18.52 14.40
C LEU A 2 -12.92 -19.16 13.11
N PRO A 3 -13.66 -19.15 12.00
CA PRO A 3 -13.14 -19.62 10.71
C PRO A 3 -11.92 -18.79 10.30
N LYS A 4 -10.86 -19.42 9.79
CA LYS A 4 -9.65 -18.75 9.28
C LYS A 4 -9.98 -17.58 8.34
N ASN A 5 -11.02 -17.73 7.52
CA ASN A 5 -11.51 -16.73 6.59
C ASN A 5 -11.98 -15.43 7.26
N VAL A 6 -12.46 -15.48 8.51
CA VAL A 6 -12.93 -14.27 9.22
C VAL A 6 -11.77 -13.38 9.62
N HIS A 7 -10.61 -13.95 9.99
CA HIS A 7 -9.42 -13.19 10.32
C HIS A 7 -8.89 -12.42 9.10
N HIS A 8 -8.82 -13.08 7.94
CA HIS A 8 -8.42 -12.45 6.68
C HIS A 8 -9.42 -11.38 6.22
N LEU A 9 -10.72 -11.62 6.35
CA LEU A 9 -11.74 -10.60 6.03
C LEU A 9 -11.63 -9.38 6.94
N PHE A 10 -11.38 -9.59 8.23
CA PHE A 10 -11.16 -8.51 9.18
C PHE A 10 -9.88 -7.73 8.87
N ALA A 11 -8.79 -8.42 8.56
CA ALA A 11 -7.52 -7.82 8.17
C ALA A 11 -7.66 -7.03 6.86
N LEU A 12 -8.31 -7.58 5.84
CA LEU A 12 -8.65 -6.89 4.60
C LEU A 12 -9.46 -5.62 4.87
N ALA A 13 -10.56 -5.72 5.62
CA ALA A 13 -11.45 -4.59 5.89
C ALA A 13 -10.73 -3.49 6.67
N SER A 14 -9.99 -3.84 7.72
CA SER A 14 -9.27 -2.89 8.56
C SER A 14 -8.11 -2.23 7.82
N ALA A 15 -7.30 -2.99 7.06
CA ALA A 15 -6.22 -2.44 6.25
C ALA A 15 -6.75 -1.49 5.17
N THR A 16 -7.78 -1.91 4.43
CA THR A 16 -8.36 -1.08 3.36
C THR A 16 -8.99 0.19 3.94
N ALA A 17 -9.73 0.09 5.04
CA ALA A 17 -10.31 1.25 5.72
C ALA A 17 -9.25 2.23 6.24
N TRP A 18 -8.12 1.72 6.72
CA TRP A 18 -7.00 2.54 7.16
C TRP A 18 -6.38 3.32 5.99
N GLU A 19 -6.10 2.65 4.86
CA GLU A 19 -5.56 3.32 3.68
C GLU A 19 -6.54 4.37 3.12
N PHE A 20 -7.84 4.09 3.14
CA PHE A 20 -8.85 5.10 2.79
C PHE A 20 -8.83 6.29 3.76
N ALA A 21 -8.68 6.06 5.07
CA ALA A 21 -8.56 7.14 6.03
C ALA A 21 -7.32 8.00 5.76
N LEU A 22 -6.19 7.38 5.36
CA LEU A 22 -4.98 8.11 4.96
C LEU A 22 -5.19 8.91 3.68
N LEU A 23 -5.85 8.34 2.66
CA LEU A 23 -6.15 9.03 1.40
C LEU A 23 -6.85 10.39 1.64
N PHE A 24 -7.76 10.48 2.61
CA PHE A 24 -8.49 11.72 2.89
C PHE A 24 -7.83 12.65 3.92
N ARG A 25 -6.97 12.11 4.81
CA ARG A 25 -6.44 12.89 5.95
C ARG A 25 -4.97 13.23 5.82
N LEU A 26 -4.21 12.51 5.01
CA LEU A 26 -2.78 12.66 4.98
C LEU A 26 -2.36 13.82 4.05
N PRO A 27 -1.64 14.83 4.56
CA PRO A 27 -1.14 15.91 3.72
C PRO A 27 -0.18 15.37 2.65
N ARG A 28 -0.36 15.83 1.41
CA ARG A 28 0.50 15.43 0.28
C ARG A 28 1.99 15.70 0.51
N GLU A 29 2.33 16.69 1.32
CA GLU A 29 3.71 17.07 1.66
C GLU A 29 4.53 15.93 2.29
N TYR A 30 3.85 14.93 2.87
CA TYR A 30 4.49 13.74 3.42
C TYR A 30 5.04 12.79 2.36
N TYR A 31 4.63 12.92 1.09
CA TYR A 31 5.04 11.97 0.03
C TYR A 31 5.22 12.56 -1.36
N ILE A 32 4.72 13.77 -1.62
CA ILE A 32 4.95 14.54 -2.85
C ILE A 32 5.73 15.80 -2.50
N LYS A 33 6.80 16.05 -3.25
CA LYS A 33 7.48 17.34 -3.30
C LYS A 33 7.13 18.01 -4.62
N SER A 34 6.61 19.22 -4.55
CA SER A 34 6.30 20.03 -5.73
C SER A 34 6.85 21.44 -5.56
N GLY A 35 7.12 22.11 -6.68
CA GLY A 35 7.51 23.51 -6.68
C GLY A 35 7.37 24.14 -8.06
N VAL A 36 7.43 25.46 -8.08
CA VAL A 36 7.37 26.25 -9.32
C VAL A 36 8.76 26.78 -9.61
N VAL A 37 9.25 26.54 -10.82
CA VAL A 37 10.49 27.10 -11.35
C VAL A 37 10.12 28.00 -12.52
N TYR A 38 10.66 29.22 -12.53
CA TYR A 38 10.50 30.13 -13.66
C TYR A 38 11.59 29.85 -14.68
N ILE A 39 11.20 29.33 -15.83
CA ILE A 39 12.11 29.22 -16.98
C ILE A 39 12.21 30.61 -17.62
N ARG A 40 13.35 30.88 -18.29
CA ARG A 40 13.60 32.13 -19.04
C ARG A 40 12.31 32.53 -19.79
N ASP A 41 11.86 33.76 -19.58
CA ASP A 41 10.58 34.36 -20.02
C ASP A 41 9.37 34.28 -19.06
N ARG A 42 9.59 34.03 -17.76
CA ARG A 42 8.55 34.05 -16.70
C ARG A 42 7.43 33.03 -16.89
N ILE A 43 7.62 32.02 -17.75
CA ILE A 43 6.69 30.91 -17.89
C ILE A 43 6.86 30.02 -16.65
N PRO A 44 5.83 29.87 -15.79
CA PRO A 44 5.90 28.99 -14.64
C PRO A 44 5.96 27.55 -15.14
N SER A 45 7.05 26.86 -14.82
CA SER A 45 7.18 25.42 -15.04
C SER A 45 7.10 24.72 -13.69
N CYS A 46 6.17 23.78 -13.59
CA CYS A 46 6.01 22.98 -12.39
C CYS A 46 6.91 21.77 -12.43
N TRP A 47 7.51 21.46 -11.28
CA TRP A 47 8.11 20.15 -11.05
C TRP A 47 7.38 19.47 -9.89
N ILE A 48 7.12 18.18 -10.08
CA ILE A 48 6.47 17.32 -9.11
C ILE A 48 7.32 16.06 -9.01
N ARG A 49 7.61 15.63 -7.78
CA ARG A 49 8.39 14.44 -7.51
C ARG A 49 7.82 13.68 -6.34
N TYR A 50 7.57 12.39 -6.53
CA TYR A 50 7.28 11.49 -5.43
C TYR A 50 8.55 11.26 -4.59
N SER A 51 8.44 11.52 -3.29
CA SER A 51 9.53 11.48 -2.32
C SER A 51 8.92 11.12 -0.96
N PRO A 52 8.60 9.84 -0.72
CA PRO A 52 7.93 9.39 0.49
C PRO A 52 8.78 9.68 1.73
N SER A 53 8.21 10.36 2.71
CA SER A 53 8.83 10.51 4.03
C SER A 53 8.80 9.17 4.79
N PRO A 54 9.73 8.93 5.73
CA PRO A 54 9.68 7.74 6.58
C PRO A 54 8.34 7.59 7.33
N LEU A 55 7.71 8.71 7.70
CA LEU A 55 6.42 8.72 8.37
C LEU A 55 5.30 8.23 7.44
N PHE A 56 5.29 8.64 6.16
CA PHE A 56 4.37 8.10 5.17
C PHE A 56 4.51 6.58 5.05
N VAL A 57 5.74 6.08 4.90
CA VAL A 57 6.01 4.64 4.77
C VAL A 57 5.52 3.87 6.01
N LEU A 58 5.74 4.42 7.20
CA LEU A 58 5.28 3.81 8.44
C LEU A 58 3.75 3.76 8.52
N LEU A 59 3.06 4.83 8.11
CA LEU A 59 1.61 4.92 8.18
C LEU A 59 0.93 3.92 7.23
N VAL A 60 1.38 3.82 5.98
CA VAL A 60 0.80 2.86 5.00
C VAL A 60 1.14 1.40 5.34
N LEU A 61 2.21 1.16 6.11
CA LEU A 61 2.56 -0.19 6.58
C LEU A 61 1.96 -0.52 7.94
N LEU A 62 1.31 0.44 8.61
CA LEU A 62 0.81 0.27 9.97
C LEU A 62 -0.11 -0.97 10.12
N PRO A 63 -1.07 -1.25 9.22
CA PRO A 63 -1.90 -2.46 9.34
C PRO A 63 -1.07 -3.75 9.34
N ALA A 64 -0.07 -3.85 8.45
CA ALA A 64 0.82 -5.01 8.39
C ALA A 64 1.71 -5.12 9.64
N LEU A 65 2.21 -3.99 10.17
CA LEU A 65 3.00 -3.96 11.39
C LEU A 65 2.18 -4.39 12.62
N VAL A 66 0.92 -3.95 12.70
CA VAL A 66 0.00 -4.36 13.77
C VAL A 66 -0.28 -5.86 13.70
N LEU A 67 -0.54 -6.40 12.50
CA LEU A 67 -0.74 -7.85 12.32
C LEU A 67 0.52 -8.65 12.68
N LEU A 68 1.71 -8.18 12.32
CA LEU A 68 2.99 -8.79 12.74
C LEU A 68 3.17 -8.73 14.26
N ALA A 69 2.87 -7.60 14.90
CA ALA A 69 2.96 -7.45 16.35
C ALA A 69 1.99 -8.41 17.06
N LEU A 70 0.74 -8.48 16.60
CA LEU A 70 -0.25 -9.44 17.10
C LEU A 70 0.21 -10.89 16.89
N TYR A 71 0.84 -11.20 15.75
CA TYR A 71 1.45 -12.51 15.54
C TYR A 71 2.56 -12.82 16.56
N THR A 72 3.43 -11.87 16.91
CA THR A 72 4.48 -12.13 17.92
C THR A 72 3.91 -12.47 19.28
N HIS A 73 2.73 -11.92 19.61
CA HIS A 73 2.05 -12.16 20.87
C HIS A 73 1.21 -13.44 20.87
N LEU A 74 0.36 -13.62 19.85
CA LEU A 74 -0.61 -14.72 19.77
C LEU A 74 -0.06 -15.98 19.08
N ARG A 75 1.04 -15.85 18.33
CA ARG A 75 1.69 -16.92 17.55
C ARG A 75 0.79 -17.59 16.50
N ASP A 76 -0.31 -16.95 16.11
CA ASP A 76 -1.25 -17.48 15.11
C ASP A 76 -0.70 -17.33 13.67
N PRO A 77 -0.49 -18.43 12.93
CA PRO A 77 0.06 -18.37 11.57
C PRO A 77 -0.82 -17.59 10.58
N THR A 78 -2.13 -17.48 10.80
CA THR A 78 -3.04 -16.71 9.93
C THR A 78 -2.71 -15.21 9.96
N LEU A 79 -2.32 -14.68 11.13
CA LEU A 79 -1.90 -13.29 11.29
C LEU A 79 -0.61 -13.02 10.53
N LYS A 80 0.34 -13.95 10.57
CA LYS A 80 1.59 -13.85 9.79
C LYS A 80 1.29 -13.81 8.28
N LYS A 81 0.41 -14.69 7.79
CA LYS A 81 0.03 -14.71 6.37
C LYS A 81 -0.63 -13.39 5.94
N SER A 82 -1.58 -12.91 6.75
CA SER A 82 -2.31 -11.65 6.54
C SER A 82 -1.35 -10.45 6.54
N ALA A 83 -0.40 -10.42 7.48
CA ALA A 83 0.54 -9.32 7.56
C ALA A 83 1.47 -9.24 6.34
N LEU A 84 1.92 -10.40 5.84
CA LEU A 84 2.75 -10.48 4.65
C LEU A 84 1.93 -10.21 3.37
N SER A 85 0.67 -10.65 3.33
CA SER A 85 -0.23 -10.40 2.19
C SER A 85 -0.55 -8.93 2.02
N VAL A 86 -0.71 -8.17 3.11
CA VAL A 86 -0.87 -6.70 3.06
C VAL A 86 0.48 -6.01 2.86
N GLY A 87 1.48 -6.36 3.67
CA GLY A 87 2.72 -5.61 3.77
C GLY A 87 3.59 -5.65 2.52
N LEU A 88 3.74 -6.83 1.88
CA LEU A 88 4.61 -6.97 0.71
C LEU A 88 4.09 -6.19 -0.51
N PRO A 89 2.81 -6.27 -0.90
CA PRO A 89 2.25 -5.44 -1.97
C PRO A 89 2.35 -3.94 -1.70
N VAL A 90 1.95 -3.49 -0.50
CA VAL A 90 1.97 -2.06 -0.14
C VAL A 90 3.39 -1.51 -0.19
N LEU A 91 4.35 -2.23 0.42
CA LEU A 91 5.76 -1.82 0.38
C LEU A 91 6.30 -1.79 -1.07
N SER A 92 5.92 -2.76 -1.90
CA SER A 92 6.35 -2.81 -3.30
C SER A 92 5.83 -1.61 -4.09
N VAL A 93 4.55 -1.24 -3.90
CA VAL A 93 3.97 -0.04 -4.51
C VAL A 93 4.71 1.21 -4.11
N VAL A 94 5.00 1.37 -2.81
CA VAL A 94 5.73 2.53 -2.28
C VAL A 94 7.12 2.62 -2.90
N LEU A 95 7.87 1.52 -2.97
CA LEU A 95 9.24 1.49 -3.48
C LEU A 95 9.31 1.66 -5.01
N VAL A 96 8.48 0.94 -5.76
CA VAL A 96 8.49 1.03 -7.22
C VAL A 96 8.04 2.40 -7.69
N SER A 97 7.13 3.04 -6.97
CA SER A 97 6.70 4.42 -7.27
C SER A 97 7.82 5.46 -7.17
N ILE A 98 8.91 5.18 -6.43
CA ILE A 98 10.10 6.05 -6.38
C ILE A 98 10.84 6.06 -7.72
N ILE A 99 10.86 4.92 -8.41
CA ILE A 99 11.62 4.72 -9.65
C ILE A 99 10.71 4.99 -10.85
N ASN A 100 9.56 4.35 -10.91
CA ASN A 100 8.60 4.48 -11.99
C ASN A 100 7.16 4.22 -11.50
N PRO A 101 6.38 5.28 -11.21
CA PRO A 101 5.01 5.14 -10.70
C PRO A 101 4.06 4.50 -11.72
N HIS A 102 4.34 4.56 -13.02
CA HIS A 102 3.49 3.95 -14.05
C HIS A 102 3.56 2.42 -14.02
N ASN A 103 4.69 1.87 -13.59
CA ASN A 103 4.88 0.42 -13.49
C ASN A 103 4.35 -0.16 -12.17
N ALA A 104 4.00 0.68 -11.20
CA ALA A 104 3.59 0.22 -9.87
C ALA A 104 2.29 -0.60 -9.90
N LEU A 105 1.37 -0.35 -10.85
CA LEU A 105 0.15 -1.15 -11.02
C LEU A 105 0.47 -2.60 -11.43
N TRP A 106 1.39 -2.78 -12.38
CA TRP A 106 1.81 -4.11 -12.84
C TRP A 106 2.53 -4.87 -11.72
N VAL A 107 3.41 -4.17 -10.99
CA VAL A 107 4.09 -4.78 -9.84
C VAL A 107 3.10 -5.16 -8.76
N LEU A 108 2.11 -4.32 -8.46
CA LEU A 108 1.05 -4.64 -7.50
C LEU A 108 0.34 -5.94 -7.87
N LEU A 109 -0.09 -6.10 -9.13
CA LEU A 109 -0.76 -7.30 -9.61
C LEU A 109 0.12 -8.56 -9.49
N ILE A 110 1.40 -8.46 -9.87
CA ILE A 110 2.34 -9.59 -9.83
C ILE A 110 2.63 -10.00 -8.38
N ILE A 111 2.93 -9.03 -7.51
CA ILE A 111 3.28 -9.29 -6.11
C ILE A 111 2.07 -9.86 -5.37
N THR A 112 0.86 -9.33 -5.55
CA THR A 112 -0.33 -9.82 -4.83
C THR A 112 -0.70 -11.24 -5.24
N ALA A 113 -0.64 -11.55 -6.55
CA ALA A 113 -0.85 -12.90 -7.05
C ALA A 113 0.23 -13.86 -6.53
N GLY A 114 1.51 -13.44 -6.57
CA GLY A 114 2.63 -14.21 -6.05
C GLY A 114 2.49 -14.50 -4.55
N VAL A 115 2.18 -13.48 -3.75
CA VAL A 115 2.03 -13.61 -2.30
C VAL A 115 0.82 -14.48 -1.96
N GLY A 116 -0.32 -14.28 -2.62
CA GLY A 116 -1.50 -15.12 -2.44
C GLY A 116 -1.22 -16.60 -2.77
N THR A 117 -0.54 -16.88 -3.89
CA THR A 117 -0.21 -18.25 -4.29
C THR A 117 0.82 -18.94 -3.40
N ILE A 118 1.80 -18.20 -2.87
CA ILE A 118 2.86 -18.72 -2.00
C ILE A 118 2.35 -18.95 -0.57
N LEU A 119 1.53 -18.03 -0.03
CA LEU A 119 1.09 -18.08 1.36
C LEU A 119 -0.19 -18.89 1.60
N GLY A 120 -1.08 -18.97 0.60
CA GLY A 120 -2.35 -19.68 0.72
C GLY A 120 -2.21 -21.19 0.52
N GLU A 121 -2.94 -21.98 1.29
CA GLU A 121 -2.98 -23.44 1.18
C GLU A 121 -4.07 -23.86 0.17
N GLU A 122 -5.28 -23.38 0.38
CA GLU A 122 -6.45 -23.69 -0.44
C GLU A 122 -6.71 -22.63 -1.51
N LYS A 123 -7.43 -22.99 -2.57
CA LYS A 123 -7.80 -22.04 -3.64
C LYS A 123 -8.52 -20.80 -3.10
N GLY A 124 -9.40 -20.98 -2.12
CA GLY A 124 -10.14 -19.88 -1.49
C GLY A 124 -9.21 -18.95 -0.70
N GLU A 125 -8.33 -19.50 0.13
CA GLU A 125 -7.35 -18.72 0.91
C GLU A 125 -6.37 -17.97 0.01
N LYS A 126 -5.87 -18.60 -1.06
CA LYS A 126 -4.98 -17.96 -2.05
C LYS A 126 -5.61 -16.72 -2.67
N ALA A 127 -6.87 -16.84 -3.11
CA ALA A 127 -7.60 -15.71 -3.70
C ALA A 127 -7.85 -14.61 -2.66
N LEU A 128 -8.22 -15.00 -1.43
CA LEU A 128 -8.49 -14.06 -0.35
C LEU A 128 -7.23 -13.27 0.04
N LEU A 129 -6.08 -13.93 0.20
CA LEU A 129 -4.79 -13.29 0.49
C LEU A 129 -4.33 -12.38 -0.66
N ALA A 130 -4.57 -12.76 -1.91
CA ALA A 130 -4.26 -11.90 -3.05
C ALA A 130 -5.12 -10.61 -3.03
N ILE A 131 -6.41 -10.74 -2.76
CA ILE A 131 -7.35 -9.61 -2.64
C ILE A 131 -6.98 -8.73 -1.43
N GLU A 132 -6.64 -9.35 -0.31
CA GLU A 132 -6.19 -8.72 0.94
C GLU A 132 -4.99 -7.81 0.72
N GLY A 133 -4.04 -8.22 -0.12
CA GLY A 133 -2.91 -7.38 -0.50
C GLY A 133 -3.24 -6.34 -1.59
N PHE A 134 -4.09 -6.70 -2.54
CA PHE A 134 -4.38 -5.89 -3.71
C PHE A 134 -5.16 -4.62 -3.38
N LEU A 135 -6.24 -4.74 -2.60
CA LEU A 135 -7.09 -3.60 -2.24
C LEU A 135 -6.34 -2.47 -1.52
N PRO A 136 -5.65 -2.70 -0.39
CA PRO A 136 -4.89 -1.64 0.29
C PRO A 136 -3.74 -1.12 -0.59
N GLY A 137 -3.03 -2.00 -1.31
CA GLY A 137 -1.98 -1.59 -2.25
C GLY A 137 -2.51 -0.69 -3.38
N LEU A 138 -3.73 -0.95 -3.87
CA LEU A 138 -4.38 -0.14 -4.89
C LEU A 138 -4.74 1.25 -4.34
N VAL A 139 -5.27 1.33 -3.12
CA VAL A 139 -5.58 2.62 -2.48
C VAL A 139 -4.32 3.47 -2.32
N VAL A 140 -3.22 2.87 -1.84
CA VAL A 140 -1.92 3.55 -1.74
C VAL A 140 -1.42 4.02 -3.12
N LEU A 141 -1.57 3.17 -4.14
CA LEU A 141 -1.22 3.56 -5.51
C LEU A 141 -2.06 4.75 -6.01
N MET A 142 -3.36 4.76 -5.71
CA MET A 142 -4.24 5.88 -6.06
C MET A 142 -3.84 7.17 -5.33
N MET A 143 -3.44 7.10 -4.05
CA MET A 143 -2.91 8.27 -3.33
C MET A 143 -1.70 8.86 -4.07
N ILE A 144 -0.76 8.00 -4.48
CA ILE A 144 0.48 8.44 -5.13
C ILE A 144 0.19 9.01 -6.53
N LEU A 145 -0.57 8.29 -7.36
CA LEU A 145 -0.85 8.70 -8.75
C LEU A 145 -1.81 9.88 -8.82
N GLY A 146 -2.81 9.94 -7.93
CA GLY A 146 -3.78 11.03 -7.87
C GLY A 146 -3.09 12.37 -7.61
N GLU A 147 -2.21 12.43 -6.61
CA GLU A 147 -1.49 13.66 -6.30
C GLU A 147 -0.42 14.00 -7.36
N LEU A 148 0.19 13.00 -8.01
CA LEU A 148 1.11 13.24 -9.13
C LEU A 148 0.41 13.94 -10.32
N GLY A 149 -0.88 13.68 -10.52
CA GLY A 149 -1.67 14.28 -11.60
C GLY A 149 -2.30 15.64 -11.29
N VAL A 150 -2.30 16.06 -10.01
CA VAL A 150 -2.99 17.29 -9.55
C VAL A 150 -2.01 18.30 -8.92
N ALA A 151 -0.77 17.90 -8.62
CA ALA A 151 0.24 18.77 -8.02
C ALA A 151 0.84 19.81 -9.00
N CYS A 152 0.12 20.18 -10.05
CA CYS A 152 0.05 21.45 -10.77
C CYS A 152 -1.07 21.34 -11.81
#